data_AF-B8BT30-F1
#
_entry.id   AF-B8BT30-F1
#
_cell.length_a   1.000
_cell.length_b   1.000
_cell.length_c   1.000
_cell.angle_alpha   90.00
_cell.angle_beta   90.00
_cell.angle_gamma   90.00
#
_symmetry.space_group_name_H-M   'P 1'
#
loop_
_entity.id
_entity.type
_entity.pdbx_description
1 polymer ?
#
loop_
_entity_poly.entity_id
_entity_poly.type
_entity_poly.pdbx_seq_one_letter_code
_entity_poly.pdbx_strand_id
1 'polypeptide(L)'
;MPVHEMFTVKVDVIIAVHNADTTLEETVRSAMHQIIPPHLQTAQYNVSSTDTDVRRLICMSDIQFDVCVCCYDDASSDGSMRILRSLQEEFDSTTTDEKSTEAKGTILQTKLLVGSAPAASGARGAGFARNQAVKLRDSLHQEIYNELQSPQSPCRHYLCILDSDDVMHPTRIAEQTSAVLSLGYDINKTHLSNKTLVGATFNRIPDDATWHYSQWANSLTDERLYLEIFRECTLVQPTWFLSKSWFQQLGCYVEALAVEIQSDSAKDMATVNREPTGEETKPAHDTTNNAKHGVKRKKMCDVDDTTQNQSTFDATLYRLIHSSEFLNTQNTGDSKPTNNTLRLAEDTRFFYAHLHAGGRLHLHRTQTPLVAYRHRCGMSQSSNTPRKLLLKLRAKAWEDIVFYGKRDANANGKDDSDDDSIWKKRGFAIWGAGRDGKEFLKSLSPAVASRVVCFVDVDKKKIEQIKWYHNATLGFRIPILHFSDLGSKVDIDDSDNDNFGRIDKGRGESNNFDAVKNAKVVESHGTVYAKRIVGKSSKSKSNESSICSDVLQNLPVVVCVAMYRTNGALESNVSLIGRVEGSNLWHIN
;
A
#
# COMPACT_ATOMS: atom_id res chain seq x y z
N MET A 1 15.30 -47.05 2.31
CA MET A 1 15.43 -45.69 2.87
C MET A 1 14.51 -44.81 2.04
N PRO A 2 13.43 -44.22 2.59
CA PRO A 2 12.67 -43.27 1.81
C PRO A 2 13.59 -42.09 1.50
N VAL A 3 13.63 -41.67 0.23
CA VAL A 3 14.37 -40.48 -0.21
C VAL A 3 13.87 -39.33 0.66
N HIS A 4 14.77 -38.71 1.45
CA HIS A 4 14.42 -37.47 2.13
C HIS A 4 14.06 -36.46 1.05
N GLU A 5 12.78 -36.14 0.94
CA GLU A 5 12.28 -35.14 0.02
C GLU A 5 12.96 -33.82 0.38
N MET A 6 13.79 -33.30 -0.54
CA MET A 6 14.62 -32.13 -0.30
C MET A 6 13.72 -30.89 -0.17
N PHE A 7 13.89 -30.13 0.91
CA PHE A 7 13.12 -28.90 1.12
C PHE A 7 13.71 -27.77 0.29
N THR A 8 12.92 -27.25 -0.64
CA THR A 8 13.35 -26.22 -1.59
C THR A 8 12.73 -24.88 -1.24
N VAL A 9 13.55 -23.83 -1.17
CA VAL A 9 13.08 -22.44 -1.06
C VAL A 9 13.42 -21.71 -2.35
N LYS A 10 12.37 -21.36 -3.08
CA LYS A 10 12.42 -20.52 -4.27
C LYS A 10 12.30 -19.05 -3.86
N VAL A 11 13.22 -18.22 -4.32
CA VAL A 11 13.17 -16.76 -4.09
C VAL A 11 13.34 -16.03 -5.39
N ASP A 12 12.34 -15.23 -5.76
CA ASP A 12 12.43 -14.31 -6.90
C ASP A 12 12.72 -12.91 -6.35
N VAL A 13 13.94 -12.41 -6.56
CA VAL A 13 14.28 -11.01 -6.28
C VAL A 13 13.71 -10.16 -7.41
N ILE A 14 12.71 -9.33 -7.10
CA ILE A 14 11.93 -8.57 -8.08
C ILE A 14 12.48 -7.16 -8.20
N ILE A 15 13.07 -6.83 -9.37
CA ILE A 15 13.64 -5.53 -9.68
C ILE A 15 12.89 -4.90 -10.86
N ALA A 16 12.13 -3.84 -10.57
CA ALA A 16 11.55 -2.99 -11.61
C ALA A 16 12.60 -1.97 -12.06
N VAL A 17 12.84 -1.89 -13.37
CA VAL A 17 13.87 -1.02 -13.94
C VAL A 17 13.21 0.01 -14.85
N HIS A 18 13.51 1.29 -14.60
CA HIS A 18 13.20 2.38 -15.51
C HIS A 18 14.20 3.52 -15.30
N ASN A 19 15.05 3.75 -16.30
CA ASN A 19 16.07 4.80 -16.29
C ASN A 19 16.99 4.80 -15.03
N ALA A 20 17.65 3.68 -14.77
CA ALA A 20 18.48 3.44 -13.59
C ALA A 20 19.97 3.19 -13.91
N ASP A 21 20.47 3.63 -15.07
CA ASP A 21 21.81 3.26 -15.55
C ASP A 21 22.97 3.57 -14.58
N THR A 22 22.85 4.62 -13.78
CA THR A 22 23.85 5.01 -12.77
C THR A 22 23.94 4.10 -11.53
N THR A 23 22.94 3.26 -11.28
CA THR A 23 22.84 2.47 -10.03
C THR A 23 22.59 0.98 -10.27
N LEU A 24 22.02 0.64 -11.42
CA LEU A 24 21.49 -0.68 -11.72
C LEU A 24 22.55 -1.78 -11.63
N GLU A 25 23.78 -1.52 -12.05
CA GLU A 25 24.85 -2.52 -11.97
C GLU A 25 25.13 -2.95 -10.53
N GLU A 26 25.30 -1.98 -9.63
CA GLU A 26 25.55 -2.25 -8.20
C GLU A 26 24.36 -2.96 -7.56
N THR A 27 23.15 -2.52 -7.88
CA THR A 27 21.89 -3.15 -7.42
C THR A 27 21.84 -4.62 -7.82
N VAL A 28 22.00 -4.94 -9.11
CA VAL A 28 21.93 -6.32 -9.63
C VAL A 28 23.05 -7.16 -9.06
N ARG A 29 24.28 -6.66 -9.02
CA ARG A 29 25.41 -7.39 -8.43
C ARG A 29 25.16 -7.68 -6.95
N SER A 30 24.65 -6.74 -6.16
CA SER A 30 24.34 -6.98 -4.75
C SER A 30 23.26 -8.05 -4.54
N ALA A 31 22.27 -8.11 -5.43
CA ALA A 31 21.22 -9.14 -5.40
C ALA A 31 21.73 -10.53 -5.84
N MET A 32 22.70 -10.57 -6.77
CA MET A 32 23.32 -11.83 -7.21
C MET A 32 24.26 -12.43 -6.15
N HIS A 33 24.89 -11.60 -5.31
CA HIS A 33 25.81 -12.07 -4.26
C HIS A 33 25.09 -12.21 -2.92
N GLN A 34 24.55 -13.40 -2.65
CA GLN A 34 23.84 -13.71 -1.41
C GLN A 34 24.47 -14.89 -0.67
N ILE A 35 24.42 -14.87 0.66
CA ILE A 35 25.04 -15.87 1.53
C ILE A 35 24.13 -16.28 2.70
N ILE A 36 24.40 -17.46 3.26
CA ILE A 36 23.88 -17.92 4.55
C ILE A 36 24.88 -17.50 5.63
N PRO A 37 24.54 -16.55 6.52
CA PRO A 37 25.46 -16.09 7.55
C PRO A 37 25.75 -17.21 8.58
N PRO A 38 26.93 -17.21 9.21
CA PRO A 38 27.34 -18.28 10.14
C PRO A 38 26.33 -18.60 11.24
N HIS A 39 25.64 -17.59 11.77
CA HIS A 39 24.68 -17.78 12.86
C HIS A 39 23.38 -18.47 12.42
N LEU A 40 23.05 -18.47 11.12
CA LEU A 40 21.89 -19.19 10.59
C LEU A 40 22.22 -20.60 10.12
N GLN A 41 23.49 -20.94 9.91
CA GLN A 41 23.87 -22.25 9.34
C GLN A 41 23.40 -23.44 10.18
N THR A 42 23.20 -23.27 11.48
CA THR A 42 22.73 -24.31 12.42
C THR A 42 21.28 -24.10 12.86
N ALA A 43 20.60 -23.07 12.34
CA ALA A 43 19.21 -22.78 12.69
C ALA A 43 18.28 -23.87 12.12
N GLN A 44 17.35 -24.33 12.95
CA GLN A 44 16.42 -25.42 12.63
C GLN A 44 14.97 -24.94 12.60
N TYR A 45 14.21 -25.43 11.62
CA TYR A 45 12.82 -25.02 11.42
C TYR A 45 11.88 -26.21 11.36
N ASN A 46 10.70 -26.07 11.95
CA ASN A 46 9.63 -27.04 11.81
C ASN A 46 8.80 -26.74 10.56
N VAL A 47 9.00 -27.54 9.52
CA VAL A 47 8.28 -27.42 8.24
C VAL A 47 7.14 -28.43 8.09
N SER A 48 6.79 -29.15 9.17
CA SER A 48 5.64 -30.05 9.24
C SER A 48 4.45 -29.39 9.93
N SER A 49 3.26 -29.58 9.36
CA SER A 49 1.98 -29.13 9.93
C SER A 49 1.37 -30.13 10.93
N THR A 50 2.04 -31.27 11.19
CA THR A 50 1.58 -32.32 12.11
C THR A 50 2.51 -32.43 13.33
N ASP A 51 1.92 -32.21 14.51
CA ASP A 51 2.61 -32.16 15.82
C ASP A 51 3.28 -33.48 16.23
N THR A 52 2.93 -34.59 15.59
CA THR A 52 3.41 -35.94 15.96
C THR A 52 4.75 -36.31 15.32
N ASP A 53 5.24 -35.53 14.35
CA ASP A 53 6.49 -35.82 13.65
C ASP A 53 7.59 -34.82 14.04
N VAL A 54 8.12 -34.98 15.26
CA VAL A 54 9.35 -34.34 15.77
C VAL A 54 10.59 -34.60 14.87
N ARG A 55 10.43 -35.36 13.78
CA ARG A 55 11.47 -35.87 12.89
C ARG A 55 11.67 -35.07 11.60
N ARG A 56 11.02 -33.90 11.42
CA ARG A 56 11.22 -33.05 10.23
C ARG A 56 11.66 -31.63 10.56
N LEU A 57 12.61 -31.51 11.49
CA LEU A 57 13.42 -30.30 11.59
C LEU A 57 14.35 -30.26 10.38
N ILE A 58 14.36 -29.13 9.68
CA ILE A 58 15.33 -28.87 8.61
C ILE A 58 16.32 -27.83 9.09
N CYS A 59 17.61 -28.04 8.82
CA CYS A 59 18.62 -27.03 9.05
C CYS A 59 18.63 -26.03 7.88
N MET A 60 18.94 -24.75 8.13
CA MET A 60 19.11 -23.75 7.07
C MET A 60 20.11 -24.21 5.99
N SER A 61 21.20 -24.87 6.41
CA SER A 61 22.22 -25.42 5.51
C SER A 61 21.73 -26.57 4.62
N ASP A 62 20.63 -27.21 5.00
CA ASP A 62 20.03 -28.33 4.27
C ASP A 62 18.94 -27.87 3.29
N ILE A 63 18.56 -26.58 3.35
CA ILE A 63 17.61 -25.99 2.42
C ILE A 63 18.26 -25.85 1.05
N GLN A 64 17.60 -26.39 0.03
CA GLN A 64 17.98 -26.10 -1.35
C GLN A 64 17.40 -24.74 -1.75
N PHE A 65 18.26 -23.74 -1.84
CA PHE A 65 17.87 -22.44 -2.38
C PHE A 65 17.89 -22.47 -3.91
N ASP A 66 16.82 -21.95 -4.51
CA ASP A 66 16.69 -21.69 -5.93
C ASP A 66 16.32 -20.22 -6.11
N VAL A 67 17.34 -19.38 -6.33
CA VAL A 67 17.20 -17.92 -6.34
C VAL A 67 17.29 -17.38 -7.77
N CYS A 68 16.29 -16.59 -8.17
CA CYS A 68 16.34 -15.80 -9.40
C CYS A 68 16.33 -14.31 -9.08
N VAL A 69 17.23 -13.55 -9.70
CA VAL A 69 17.15 -12.09 -9.77
C VAL A 69 16.40 -11.74 -11.05
N CYS A 70 15.17 -11.23 -10.91
CA CYS A 70 14.25 -10.97 -12.00
C CYS A 70 14.16 -9.46 -12.26
N CYS A 71 14.86 -9.00 -13.29
CA CYS A 71 14.87 -7.61 -13.73
C CYS A 71 13.88 -7.43 -14.89
N TYR A 72 12.96 -6.48 -14.77
CA TYR A 72 12.10 -6.09 -15.89
C TYR A 72 12.25 -4.62 -16.21
N ASP A 73 12.68 -4.33 -17.44
CA ASP A 73 12.82 -2.98 -17.97
C ASP A 73 11.49 -2.47 -18.54
N ASP A 74 10.97 -1.42 -17.92
CA ASP A 74 9.74 -0.74 -18.32
C ASP A 74 10.04 0.44 -19.24
N ALA A 75 10.60 0.12 -20.41
CA ALA A 75 10.91 1.06 -21.49
C ALA A 75 11.89 2.16 -21.05
N SER A 76 13.07 1.76 -20.55
CA SER A 76 14.15 2.72 -20.28
C SER A 76 14.64 3.36 -21.59
N SER A 77 14.99 4.63 -21.49
CA SER A 77 15.59 5.44 -22.55
C SER A 77 17.10 5.68 -22.37
N ASP A 78 17.66 5.24 -21.25
CA ASP A 78 19.07 5.40 -20.87
C ASP A 78 19.88 4.11 -21.09
N GLY A 79 21.06 4.01 -20.45
CA GLY A 79 21.93 2.84 -20.55
C GLY A 79 21.45 1.55 -19.85
N SER A 80 20.29 1.56 -19.17
CA SER A 80 19.85 0.47 -18.29
C SER A 80 19.78 -0.88 -19.00
N MET A 81 19.14 -0.94 -20.17
CA MET A 81 19.02 -2.19 -20.92
C MET A 81 20.36 -2.75 -21.39
N ARG A 82 21.30 -1.88 -21.77
CA ARG A 82 22.66 -2.31 -22.15
C ARG A 82 23.38 -2.95 -20.96
N ILE A 83 23.25 -2.35 -19.78
CA ILE A 83 23.82 -2.88 -18.53
C ILE A 83 23.21 -4.24 -18.21
N LEU A 84 21.87 -4.38 -18.26
CA LEU A 84 21.20 -5.66 -17.98
C LEU A 84 21.65 -6.78 -18.93
N ARG A 85 21.81 -6.49 -20.22
CA ARG A 85 22.30 -7.48 -21.20
C ARG A 85 23.75 -7.88 -20.94
N SER A 86 24.62 -6.90 -20.67
CA SER A 86 26.02 -7.18 -20.32
C SER A 86 26.14 -8.05 -19.07
N LEU A 87 25.35 -7.76 -18.03
CA LEU A 87 25.33 -8.57 -16.80
C LEU A 87 24.76 -9.97 -17.04
N GLN A 88 23.70 -10.08 -17.86
CA GLN A 88 23.12 -11.37 -18.20
C GLN A 88 24.14 -12.26 -18.93
N GLU A 89 24.86 -11.73 -19.91
CA GLU A 89 25.94 -12.45 -20.60
C GLU A 89 27.07 -12.86 -19.64
N GLU A 90 27.49 -11.96 -18.75
CA GLU A 90 28.50 -12.23 -17.73
C GLU A 90 28.10 -13.39 -16.81
N PHE A 91 26.89 -13.34 -16.23
CA PHE A 91 26.41 -14.35 -15.29
C PHE A 91 26.04 -15.68 -15.95
N ASP A 92 25.55 -15.66 -17.20
CA ASP A 92 25.30 -16.89 -17.96
C ASP A 92 26.62 -17.61 -18.33
N SER A 93 27.70 -16.85 -18.59
CA SER A 93 29.02 -17.42 -18.91
C SER A 93 29.74 -18.03 -17.70
N THR A 94 29.53 -17.49 -16.50
CA THR A 94 30.14 -18.01 -15.26
C THR A 94 29.48 -19.29 -14.78
N THR A 95 28.21 -19.54 -15.12
CA THR A 95 27.53 -20.80 -14.78
C THR A 95 28.10 -22.04 -15.47
N THR A 96 28.90 -21.90 -16.54
CA THR A 96 29.45 -23.06 -17.27
C THR A 96 30.78 -23.60 -16.74
N ASP A 97 31.56 -22.83 -15.97
CA ASP A 97 32.96 -23.18 -15.68
C ASP A 97 33.30 -23.58 -14.24
N GLU A 98 32.37 -23.46 -13.28
CA GLU A 98 32.66 -23.78 -11.88
C GLU A 98 31.91 -25.00 -11.34
N LYS A 99 32.50 -26.18 -11.56
CA LYS A 99 32.56 -27.21 -10.52
C LYS A 99 33.68 -26.84 -9.53
N SER A 100 33.64 -25.63 -8.96
CA SER A 100 34.53 -25.27 -7.87
C SER A 100 34.02 -25.96 -6.60
N THR A 101 34.91 -26.74 -5.98
CA THR A 101 34.73 -27.41 -4.69
C THR A 101 34.72 -26.41 -3.54
N GLU A 102 33.90 -25.36 -3.62
CA GLU A 102 33.73 -24.38 -2.55
C GLU A 102 32.66 -24.82 -1.56
N ALA A 103 32.86 -24.43 -0.30
CA ALA A 103 32.16 -24.95 0.87
C ALA A 103 30.64 -25.00 0.67
N LYS A 104 30.08 -26.22 0.59
CA LYS A 104 28.64 -26.48 0.66
C LYS A 104 28.01 -25.63 1.76
N GLY A 105 27.16 -24.68 1.38
CA GLY A 105 26.18 -24.08 2.29
C GLY A 105 26.45 -22.66 2.79
N THR A 106 27.40 -21.90 2.23
CA THR A 106 27.53 -20.46 2.58
C THR A 106 27.11 -19.52 1.46
N ILE A 107 27.51 -19.74 0.20
CA ILE A 107 27.11 -18.88 -0.92
C ILE A 107 25.87 -19.45 -1.61
N LEU A 108 24.88 -18.60 -1.87
CA LEU A 108 23.67 -18.99 -2.60
C LEU A 108 23.91 -18.87 -4.10
N GLN A 109 23.56 -19.93 -4.85
CA GLN A 109 23.54 -19.85 -6.31
C GLN A 109 22.36 -19.00 -6.77
N THR A 110 22.63 -18.06 -7.67
CA THR A 110 21.65 -17.10 -8.19
C THR A 110 21.65 -17.13 -9.72
N LYS A 111 20.49 -16.87 -10.32
CA LYS A 111 20.33 -16.75 -11.78
C LYS A 111 19.71 -15.40 -12.13
N LEU A 112 20.29 -14.69 -13.09
CA LEU A 112 19.74 -13.42 -13.60
C LEU A 112 18.75 -13.67 -14.75
N LEU A 113 17.53 -13.16 -14.60
CA LEU A 113 16.49 -13.17 -15.63
C LEU A 113 16.14 -11.73 -16.03
N VAL A 114 16.21 -11.43 -17.32
CA VAL A 114 15.94 -10.10 -17.86
C VAL A 114 14.76 -10.14 -18.82
N GLY A 115 13.74 -9.35 -18.52
CA GLY A 115 12.65 -9.02 -19.43
C GLY A 115 12.63 -7.53 -19.78
N SER A 116 11.90 -7.19 -20.83
CA SER A 116 11.71 -5.79 -21.23
C SER A 116 10.32 -5.58 -21.81
N ALA A 117 9.82 -4.35 -21.70
CA ALA A 117 8.64 -3.91 -22.42
C ALA A 117 8.88 -3.99 -23.95
N PRO A 118 7.84 -4.23 -24.76
CA PRO A 118 7.96 -4.23 -26.22
C PRO A 118 8.53 -2.91 -26.75
N ALA A 119 9.29 -2.99 -27.85
CA ALA A 119 9.74 -1.80 -28.55
C ALA A 119 8.54 -0.90 -28.93
N ALA A 120 8.71 0.41 -28.78
CA ALA A 120 7.66 1.44 -28.97
C ALA A 120 6.54 1.50 -27.91
N SER A 121 6.58 0.69 -26.85
CA SER A 121 5.70 0.88 -25.70
C SER A 121 6.27 1.94 -24.75
N GLY A 122 5.41 2.81 -24.20
CA GLY A 122 5.80 3.75 -23.15
C GLY A 122 5.76 3.11 -21.77
N ALA A 123 6.57 3.64 -20.84
CA ALA A 123 6.62 3.17 -19.46
C ALA A 123 5.22 3.16 -18.81
N ARG A 124 4.92 2.10 -18.07
CA ARG A 124 3.63 1.85 -17.42
C ARG A 124 3.69 1.94 -15.89
N GLY A 125 4.88 2.11 -15.31
CA GLY A 125 5.12 2.34 -13.89
C GLY A 125 5.66 1.12 -13.16
N ALA A 126 6.21 1.36 -11.96
CA ALA A 126 6.91 0.32 -11.19
C ALA A 126 6.01 -0.87 -10.83
N GLY A 127 4.73 -0.64 -10.50
CA GLY A 127 3.77 -1.73 -10.25
C GLY A 127 3.60 -2.68 -11.44
N PHE A 128 3.53 -2.14 -12.66
CA PHE A 128 3.50 -2.96 -13.88
C PHE A 128 4.81 -3.73 -14.06
N ALA A 129 5.95 -3.06 -13.96
CA ALA A 129 7.27 -3.68 -14.12
C ALA A 129 7.48 -4.83 -13.13
N ARG A 130 7.11 -4.65 -11.84
CA ARG A 130 7.17 -5.71 -10.82
C ARG A 130 6.26 -6.88 -11.16
N ASN A 131 5.03 -6.63 -11.62
CA ASN A 131 4.13 -7.69 -12.08
C ASN A 131 4.71 -8.49 -13.25
N GLN A 132 5.44 -7.86 -14.17
CA GLN A 132 6.10 -8.57 -15.27
C GLN A 132 7.34 -9.33 -14.81
N ALA A 133 8.17 -8.74 -13.94
CA ALA A 133 9.33 -9.40 -13.35
C ALA A 133 8.96 -10.71 -12.62
N VAL A 134 7.85 -10.74 -11.88
CA VAL A 134 7.32 -11.94 -11.20
C VAL A 134 7.04 -13.10 -12.16
N LYS A 135 6.73 -12.81 -13.43
CA LYS A 135 6.41 -13.80 -14.46
C LYS A 135 7.64 -14.36 -15.17
N LEU A 136 8.82 -13.73 -15.03
CA LEU A 136 10.01 -14.13 -15.79
C LEU A 136 10.45 -15.57 -15.50
N ARG A 137 10.37 -15.99 -14.24
CA ARG A 137 10.65 -17.38 -13.85
C ARG A 137 9.59 -18.35 -14.39
N ASP A 138 8.33 -17.95 -14.47
CA ASP A 138 7.24 -18.85 -14.90
C ASP A 138 7.44 -19.31 -16.35
N SER A 139 8.02 -18.45 -17.20
CA SER A 139 8.38 -18.76 -18.59
C SER A 139 9.47 -19.83 -18.73
N LEU A 140 10.25 -20.12 -17.68
CA LEU A 140 11.28 -21.17 -17.69
C LEU A 140 10.73 -22.56 -17.34
N HIS A 141 9.54 -22.63 -16.73
CA HIS A 141 9.00 -23.85 -16.13
C HIS A 141 7.59 -24.15 -16.64
N GLN A 142 7.36 -23.99 -17.94
CA GLN A 142 6.06 -24.21 -18.57
C GLN A 142 5.51 -25.66 -18.38
N GLU A 143 6.35 -26.59 -17.93
CA GLU A 143 5.99 -27.99 -17.62
C GLU A 143 5.66 -28.27 -16.14
N ILE A 144 5.87 -27.34 -15.18
CA ILE A 144 5.71 -27.62 -13.73
C ILE A 144 4.92 -26.51 -13.02
N TYR A 145 3.79 -26.08 -13.60
CA TYR A 145 2.86 -25.19 -12.88
C TYR A 145 1.81 -25.97 -12.07
N ASN A 146 1.61 -27.26 -12.36
CA ASN A 146 0.52 -28.05 -11.79
C ASN A 146 0.86 -28.79 -10.48
N GLU A 147 2.13 -28.83 -10.05
CA GLU A 147 2.53 -29.53 -8.80
C GLU A 147 2.70 -28.60 -7.57
N LEU A 148 2.59 -27.28 -7.72
CA LEU A 148 2.99 -26.31 -6.69
C LEU A 148 1.87 -25.79 -5.75
N GLN A 149 0.71 -26.45 -5.72
CA GLN A 149 -0.46 -25.96 -4.97
C GLN A 149 -0.89 -26.90 -3.82
N SER A 150 0.03 -27.72 -3.29
CA SER A 150 -0.21 -28.45 -2.03
C SER A 150 0.36 -27.68 -0.83
N PRO A 151 -0.43 -27.41 0.23
CA PRO A 151 0.07 -26.83 1.48
C PRO A 151 1.22 -27.63 2.10
N GLN A 152 1.27 -28.94 1.80
CA GLN A 152 2.29 -29.89 2.26
C GLN A 152 3.47 -30.04 1.29
N SER A 153 3.53 -29.26 0.19
CA SER A 153 4.66 -29.30 -0.72
C SER A 153 5.95 -28.95 0.02
N PRO A 154 7.05 -29.69 -0.20
CA PRO A 154 8.37 -29.36 0.34
C PRO A 154 8.98 -28.12 -0.33
N CYS A 155 8.26 -27.47 -1.25
CA CYS A 155 8.68 -26.24 -1.91
C CYS A 155 7.94 -25.03 -1.33
N ARG A 156 8.69 -23.98 -0.97
CA ARG A 156 8.15 -22.65 -0.65
C ARG A 156 8.64 -21.64 -1.68
N HIS A 157 7.78 -20.72 -2.10
CA HIS A 157 8.10 -19.72 -3.13
C HIS A 157 7.77 -18.32 -2.63
N TYR A 158 8.81 -17.50 -2.51
CA TYR A 158 8.75 -16.14 -2.01
C TYR A 158 9.22 -15.14 -3.07
N LEU A 159 8.65 -13.93 -2.98
CA LEU A 159 9.12 -12.75 -3.68
C LEU A 159 9.93 -11.90 -2.70
N CYS A 160 11.06 -11.38 -3.16
CA CYS A 160 11.92 -10.46 -2.42
C CYS A 160 12.02 -9.16 -3.22
N ILE A 161 11.38 -8.08 -2.78
CA ILE A 161 11.34 -6.84 -3.57
C ILE A 161 12.68 -6.09 -3.45
N LEU A 162 13.15 -5.46 -4.52
CA LEU A 162 14.32 -4.57 -4.51
C LEU A 162 14.11 -3.46 -5.56
N ASP A 163 14.37 -2.20 -5.20
CA ASP A 163 14.30 -1.10 -6.16
C ASP A 163 15.62 -1.01 -6.96
N SER A 164 15.55 -0.54 -8.21
CA SER A 164 16.70 -0.54 -9.14
C SER A 164 17.87 0.36 -8.73
N ASP A 165 17.70 1.17 -7.69
CA ASP A 165 18.70 2.08 -7.14
C ASP A 165 19.17 1.74 -5.72
N ASP A 166 18.71 0.62 -5.14
CA ASP A 166 19.06 0.17 -3.79
C ASP A 166 20.11 -0.93 -3.77
N VAL A 167 20.79 -1.09 -2.63
CA VAL A 167 21.81 -2.16 -2.45
C VAL A 167 21.26 -3.22 -1.49
N MET A 168 21.28 -4.47 -1.93
CA MET A 168 20.88 -5.62 -1.13
C MET A 168 22.06 -6.10 -0.27
N HIS A 169 21.88 -6.16 1.05
CA HIS A 169 22.93 -6.73 1.91
C HIS A 169 23.02 -8.25 1.70
N PRO A 170 24.23 -8.84 1.86
CA PRO A 170 24.51 -10.20 1.39
C PRO A 170 23.74 -11.30 2.13
N THR A 171 23.20 -11.04 3.33
CA THR A 171 22.51 -12.04 4.14
C THR A 171 20.98 -12.00 4.00
N ARG A 172 20.43 -11.05 3.22
CA ARG A 172 19.00 -10.72 3.23
C ARG A 172 18.11 -11.93 2.91
N ILE A 173 18.44 -12.72 1.89
CA ILE A 173 17.62 -13.89 1.52
C ILE A 173 17.55 -14.90 2.68
N ALA A 174 18.70 -15.25 3.26
CA ALA A 174 18.75 -16.23 4.34
C ALA A 174 18.03 -15.72 5.60
N GLU A 175 18.21 -14.45 5.94
CA GLU A 175 17.61 -13.79 7.11
C GLU A 175 16.08 -13.71 7.00
N GLN A 176 15.55 -13.23 5.88
CA GLN A 176 14.09 -13.14 5.69
C GLN A 176 13.47 -14.53 5.50
N THR A 177 14.20 -15.50 4.93
CA THR A 177 13.78 -16.91 4.89
C THR A 177 13.68 -17.50 6.30
N SER A 178 14.69 -17.27 7.14
CA SER A 178 14.68 -17.66 8.55
C SER A 178 13.46 -17.07 9.28
N ALA A 179 13.21 -15.77 9.09
CA ALA A 179 12.07 -15.09 9.67
C ALA A 179 10.73 -15.72 9.28
N VAL A 180 10.49 -15.98 7.98
CA VAL A 180 9.22 -16.59 7.56
C VAL A 180 9.05 -18.01 8.05
N LEU A 181 10.11 -18.84 8.03
CA LEU A 181 10.05 -20.24 8.48
C LEU A 181 9.86 -20.37 10.00
N SER A 182 10.19 -19.32 10.76
CA SER A 182 10.02 -19.27 12.21
C SER A 182 8.60 -18.89 12.66
N LEU A 183 7.71 -18.48 11.76
CA LEU A 183 6.37 -17.99 12.11
C LEU A 183 5.43 -19.10 12.61
N GLY A 184 5.66 -20.36 12.26
CA GLY A 184 4.81 -21.48 12.67
C GLY A 184 3.48 -21.56 11.92
N TYR A 185 2.48 -22.20 12.54
CA TYR A 185 1.20 -22.56 11.92
C TYR A 185 0.00 -21.97 12.67
N ASP A 186 -1.09 -21.70 11.95
CA ASP A 186 -2.37 -21.37 12.56
C ASP A 186 -3.14 -22.60 13.04
N ILE A 187 -4.32 -22.36 13.64
CA ILE A 187 -5.24 -23.41 14.12
C ILE A 187 -5.71 -24.38 13.02
N ASN A 188 -5.67 -23.94 11.76
CA ASN A 188 -6.03 -24.73 10.60
C ASN A 188 -4.81 -25.43 9.97
N LYS A 189 -3.68 -25.44 10.69
CA LYS A 189 -2.42 -26.05 10.26
C LYS A 189 -1.87 -25.45 8.96
N THR A 190 -2.22 -24.20 8.67
CA THR A 190 -1.66 -23.43 7.56
C THR A 190 -0.46 -22.65 8.07
N HIS A 191 0.66 -22.73 7.37
CA HIS A 191 1.87 -22.00 7.78
C HIS A 191 1.63 -20.49 7.68
N LEU A 192 1.96 -19.75 8.73
CA LEU A 192 1.68 -18.31 8.83
C LEU A 192 2.41 -17.48 7.77
N SER A 193 3.54 -17.98 7.23
CA SER A 193 4.24 -17.30 6.12
C SER A 193 3.37 -17.11 4.87
N ASN A 194 2.33 -17.94 4.70
CA ASN A 194 1.46 -17.87 3.51
C ASN A 194 0.66 -16.58 3.43
N LYS A 195 0.50 -15.85 4.54
CA LYS A 195 -0.23 -14.57 4.58
C LYS A 195 0.56 -13.46 5.26
N THR A 196 1.86 -13.65 5.48
CA THR A 196 2.70 -12.66 6.17
C THR A 196 3.51 -11.85 5.15
N LEU A 197 3.44 -10.54 5.27
CA LEU A 197 4.37 -9.59 4.65
C LEU A 197 5.50 -9.33 5.64
N VAL A 198 6.71 -9.74 5.28
CA VAL A 198 7.92 -9.50 6.08
C VAL A 198 8.64 -8.28 5.52
N GLY A 199 8.88 -7.28 6.37
CA GLY A 199 9.83 -6.20 6.11
C GLY A 199 11.14 -6.46 6.85
N ALA A 200 12.10 -5.55 6.70
CA ALA A 200 13.37 -5.61 7.42
C ALA A 200 13.87 -4.21 7.80
N THR A 201 14.79 -4.15 8.75
CA THR A 201 15.51 -2.90 9.02
C THR A 201 16.44 -2.54 7.86
N PHE A 202 16.54 -1.25 7.55
CA PHE A 202 17.34 -0.72 6.43
C PHE A 202 18.23 0.45 6.88
N ASN A 203 19.33 0.70 6.16
CA ASN A 203 20.11 1.94 6.26
C ASN A 203 19.91 2.81 5.00
N ARG A 204 20.52 4.00 4.99
CA ARG A 204 20.38 4.97 3.90
C ARG A 204 21.72 5.23 3.23
N ILE A 205 21.68 5.59 1.95
CA ILE A 205 22.84 6.12 1.22
C ILE A 205 22.45 7.53 0.72
N PRO A 206 23.10 8.60 1.20
CA PRO A 206 24.02 8.65 2.36
C PRO A 206 23.29 8.39 3.69
N ASP A 207 24.03 8.05 4.75
CA ASP A 207 23.48 7.62 6.05
C ASP A 207 22.59 8.67 6.74
N ASP A 208 22.84 9.96 6.51
CA ASP A 208 22.10 11.07 7.09
C ASP A 208 20.79 11.40 6.34
N ALA A 209 20.59 10.82 5.16
CA ALA A 209 19.42 11.09 4.33
C ALA A 209 18.13 10.63 5.01
N THR A 210 17.25 11.59 5.35
CA THR A 210 15.96 11.31 6.01
C THR A 210 16.11 10.47 7.29
N TRP A 211 17.21 10.61 8.04
CA TRP A 211 17.56 9.72 9.15
C TRP A 211 16.43 9.50 10.18
N HIS A 212 15.63 10.53 10.49
CA HIS A 212 14.48 10.42 11.38
C HIS A 212 13.44 9.39 10.89
N TYR A 213 13.25 9.29 9.57
CA TYR A 213 12.34 8.32 8.97
C TYR A 213 12.87 6.90 9.13
N SER A 214 14.15 6.68 8.85
CA SER A 214 14.79 5.37 9.02
C SER A 214 14.80 4.94 10.49
N GLN A 215 15.08 5.86 11.41
CA GLN A 215 15.01 5.61 12.85
C GLN A 215 13.59 5.20 13.28
N TRP A 216 12.58 5.95 12.84
CA TRP A 216 11.17 5.61 13.12
C TRP A 216 10.82 4.23 12.56
N ALA A 217 11.03 3.98 11.26
CA ALA A 217 10.66 2.73 10.61
C ALA A 217 11.36 1.51 11.23
N ASN A 218 12.65 1.63 11.56
CA ASN A 218 13.42 0.54 12.16
C ASN A 218 13.07 0.29 13.64
N SER A 219 12.47 1.26 14.34
CA SER A 219 12.13 1.18 15.77
C SER A 219 10.68 0.81 16.06
N LEU A 220 9.83 0.71 15.03
CA LEU A 220 8.44 0.27 15.20
C LEU A 220 8.39 -1.07 15.92
N THR A 221 7.63 -1.16 17.02
CA THR A 221 7.31 -2.43 17.68
C THR A 221 6.23 -3.17 16.89
N ASP A 222 6.06 -4.46 17.18
CA ASP A 222 5.04 -5.27 16.50
C ASP A 222 3.63 -4.70 16.67
N GLU A 223 3.32 -4.10 17.83
CA GLU A 223 2.06 -3.38 18.04
C GLU A 223 1.97 -2.11 17.19
N ARG A 224 3.03 -1.29 17.16
CA ARG A 224 3.06 -0.04 16.37
C ARG A 224 2.98 -0.29 14.87
N LEU A 225 3.44 -1.44 14.37
CA LEU A 225 3.25 -1.83 12.96
C LEU A 225 1.77 -1.78 12.56
N TYR A 226 0.85 -2.15 13.46
CA TYR A 226 -0.59 -2.14 13.21
C TYR A 226 -1.26 -0.82 13.61
N LEU A 227 -0.82 -0.19 14.69
CA LEU A 227 -1.41 1.09 15.14
C LEU A 227 -1.08 2.26 14.20
N GLU A 228 0.05 2.19 13.48
CA GLU A 228 0.50 3.27 12.59
C GLU A 228 0.17 3.06 11.11
N ILE A 229 -0.59 2.02 10.75
CA ILE A 229 -0.88 1.68 9.34
C ILE A 229 -1.52 2.81 8.54
N PHE A 230 -2.28 3.72 9.16
CA PHE A 230 -2.91 4.86 8.47
C PHE A 230 -2.09 6.15 8.55
N ARG A 231 -0.95 6.12 9.26
CA ARG A 231 0.01 7.22 9.29
C ARG A 231 0.99 7.11 8.14
N GLU A 232 1.49 5.91 7.90
CA GLU A 232 2.47 5.60 6.86
C GLU A 232 2.49 4.09 6.56
N CYS A 233 3.11 3.69 5.45
CA CYS A 233 3.42 2.28 5.19
C CYS A 233 4.45 1.75 6.21
N THR A 234 3.99 0.98 7.20
CA THR A 234 4.80 0.61 8.38
C THR A 234 5.86 -0.45 8.10
N LEU A 235 5.73 -1.22 7.01
CA LEU A 235 6.82 -1.99 6.43
C LEU A 235 7.28 -1.28 5.16
N VAL A 236 8.49 -0.74 5.18
CA VAL A 236 9.00 0.12 4.11
C VAL A 236 9.43 -0.75 2.92
N GLN A 237 8.85 -0.51 1.75
CA GLN A 237 9.38 -1.04 0.50
C GLN A 237 10.72 -0.31 0.19
N PRO A 238 11.79 -1.00 -0.25
CA PRO A 238 11.80 -2.33 -0.84
C PRO A 238 12.19 -3.48 0.09
N THR A 239 11.99 -3.37 1.40
CA THR A 239 12.37 -4.47 2.32
C THR A 239 11.44 -5.69 2.27
N TRP A 240 10.40 -5.67 1.43
CA TRP A 240 9.32 -6.65 1.41
C TRP A 240 9.78 -8.05 0.98
N PHE A 241 9.33 -9.04 1.72
CA PHE A 241 9.48 -10.47 1.47
C PHE A 241 8.15 -11.18 1.78
N LEU A 242 7.58 -11.90 0.82
CA LEU A 242 6.23 -12.47 0.93
C LEU A 242 6.02 -13.67 -0.01
N SER A 243 5.02 -14.51 0.26
CA SER A 243 4.71 -15.64 -0.62
C SER A 243 4.23 -15.16 -2.00
N LYS A 244 4.76 -15.77 -3.09
CA LYS A 244 4.29 -15.53 -4.46
C LYS A 244 2.80 -15.85 -4.62
N SER A 245 2.35 -16.96 -4.03
CA SER A 245 0.95 -17.38 -4.08
C SER A 245 0.01 -16.34 -3.46
N TRP A 246 0.42 -15.75 -2.32
CA TRP A 246 -0.34 -14.69 -1.66
C TRP A 246 -0.39 -13.41 -2.49
N PHE A 247 0.74 -13.01 -3.07
CA PHE A 247 0.81 -11.87 -3.98
C PHE A 247 -0.16 -12.03 -5.16
N GLN A 248 -0.24 -13.22 -5.77
CA GLN A 248 -1.17 -13.53 -6.85
C GLN A 248 -2.62 -13.61 -6.37
N GLN A 249 -2.89 -14.13 -5.18
CA GLN A 249 -4.24 -14.19 -4.59
C GLN A 249 -4.80 -12.79 -4.30
N LEU A 250 -3.94 -11.84 -3.93
CA LEU A 250 -4.27 -10.41 -3.82
C LEU A 250 -4.38 -9.72 -5.20
N GLY A 251 -4.16 -10.47 -6.28
CA GLY A 251 -4.10 -10.06 -7.68
C GLY A 251 -3.05 -9.02 -7.99
N CYS A 252 -1.89 -9.13 -7.36
CA CYS A 252 -0.69 -8.36 -7.71
C CYS A 252 -0.85 -6.83 -7.53
N TYR A 253 0.10 -6.04 -8.04
CA TYR A 253 -0.02 -4.59 -8.06
C TYR A 253 -1.12 -4.14 -9.02
N VAL A 254 -1.82 -3.06 -8.67
CA VAL A 254 -2.79 -2.40 -9.56
C VAL A 254 -2.06 -1.72 -10.69
N GLU A 255 -2.32 -2.13 -11.93
CA GLU A 255 -1.66 -1.58 -13.12
C GLU A 255 -2.46 -0.43 -13.73
N ALA A 256 -1.76 0.57 -14.26
CA ALA A 256 -2.35 1.52 -15.20
C ALA A 256 -2.50 0.87 -16.59
N LEU A 257 -3.51 1.30 -17.35
CA LEU A 257 -3.66 0.91 -18.75
C LEU A 257 -2.51 1.51 -19.57
N ALA A 258 -2.13 0.82 -20.64
CA ALA A 258 -1.18 1.35 -21.60
C ALA A 258 -1.73 2.65 -22.22
N VAL A 259 -0.89 3.67 -22.37
CA VAL A 259 -1.21 4.83 -23.19
C VAL A 259 -0.79 4.48 -24.61
N GLU A 260 -1.76 4.28 -25.50
CA GLU A 260 -1.47 4.15 -26.92
C GLU A 260 -0.91 5.50 -27.41
N ILE A 261 0.33 5.50 -27.89
CA ILE A 261 0.90 6.66 -28.56
C ILE A 261 0.21 6.73 -29.92
N GLN A 262 -0.77 7.64 -30.07
CA GLN A 262 -1.24 8.00 -31.40
C GLN A 262 -0.09 8.72 -32.10
N SER A 263 0.47 8.07 -33.12
CA SER A 263 1.43 8.71 -34.02
C SER A 263 0.71 9.79 -34.81
N ASP A 264 0.85 11.06 -34.40
CA ASP A 264 0.56 12.21 -35.24
C ASP A 264 1.59 12.29 -36.38
N SER A 265 1.44 11.42 -37.36
CA SER A 265 2.24 11.44 -38.59
C SER A 265 1.42 10.99 -39.79
N ALA A 266 0.33 11.71 -40.07
CA ALA A 266 -0.42 11.59 -41.33
C ALA A 266 -1.26 12.84 -41.68
N LYS A 267 -0.80 14.05 -41.36
CA LYS A 267 -1.47 15.29 -41.81
C LYS A 267 -0.61 16.31 -42.57
N ASP A 268 0.69 16.09 -42.72
CA ASP A 268 1.56 16.97 -43.50
C ASP A 268 2.08 16.29 -44.77
N MET A 269 1.17 15.88 -45.65
CA MET A 269 1.49 15.59 -47.06
C MET A 269 0.26 15.76 -47.96
N ALA A 270 -0.35 16.96 -47.94
CA ALA A 270 -1.27 17.40 -48.98
C ALA A 270 -1.45 18.94 -48.98
N THR A 271 -0.36 19.68 -49.18
CA THR A 271 -0.48 21.08 -49.63
C THR A 271 0.62 21.39 -50.65
N VAL A 272 0.40 20.90 -51.87
CA VAL A 272 1.12 21.34 -53.06
C VAL A 272 0.31 22.47 -53.70
N ASN A 273 0.97 23.62 -53.84
CA ASN A 273 0.77 24.68 -54.83
C ASN A 273 -0.65 25.25 -55.04
N ARG A 274 -0.85 26.48 -54.58
CA ARG A 274 -1.78 27.43 -55.20
C ARG A 274 -1.02 28.68 -55.63
N GLU A 275 -0.86 28.84 -56.94
CA GLU A 275 -0.73 30.15 -57.58
C GLU A 275 -2.12 30.78 -57.78
N PRO A 276 -2.24 32.11 -57.82
CA PRO A 276 -3.51 32.82 -57.93
C PRO A 276 -3.84 33.19 -59.38
N THR A 277 -5.12 33.25 -59.75
CA THR A 277 -5.74 34.25 -60.66
C THR A 277 -7.17 33.86 -61.05
N GLY A 278 -8.03 34.88 -61.22
CA GLY A 278 -9.00 34.90 -62.33
C GLY A 278 -10.47 34.58 -62.06
N GLU A 279 -11.25 35.65 -61.87
CA GLU A 279 -12.56 35.96 -62.49
C GLU A 279 -13.78 35.02 -62.45
N GLU A 280 -14.86 35.62 -61.94
CA GLU A 280 -16.27 35.61 -62.36
C GLU A 280 -16.82 34.45 -63.24
N THR A 281 -17.83 33.75 -62.73
CA THR A 281 -19.27 33.88 -63.12
C THR A 281 -20.11 32.72 -62.57
N LYS A 282 -21.32 33.03 -62.08
CA LYS A 282 -22.46 32.11 -61.89
C LYS A 282 -23.27 32.03 -63.21
N PRO A 283 -24.37 31.26 -63.35
CA PRO A 283 -24.90 30.09 -62.60
C PRO A 283 -25.35 28.93 -63.54
N ALA A 284 -25.84 27.80 -63.00
CA ALA A 284 -27.15 27.20 -63.35
C ALA A 284 -27.35 25.79 -62.77
N HIS A 285 -28.57 25.57 -62.27
CA HIS A 285 -29.44 24.39 -62.45
C HIS A 285 -28.85 23.17 -63.18
N ASP A 286 -29.10 21.92 -62.78
CA ASP A 286 -30.43 21.41 -62.48
C ASP A 286 -30.40 20.03 -61.78
N THR A 287 -31.52 19.74 -61.15
CA THR A 287 -32.08 18.46 -60.67
C THR A 287 -31.60 17.17 -61.34
N THR A 288 -31.48 16.08 -60.57
CA THR A 288 -32.49 15.00 -60.56
C THR A 288 -32.21 13.86 -59.57
N ASN A 289 -33.30 13.43 -58.93
CA ASN A 289 -33.51 12.17 -58.22
C ASN A 289 -33.19 10.95 -59.13
N ASN A 290 -33.00 9.70 -58.71
CA ASN A 290 -33.81 8.93 -57.78
C ASN A 290 -33.23 7.49 -57.66
N ALA A 291 -33.61 6.83 -56.57
CA ALA A 291 -33.87 5.38 -56.41
C ALA A 291 -32.75 4.36 -56.72
N LYS A 292 -32.20 3.71 -55.69
CA LYS A 292 -32.65 2.38 -55.17
C LYS A 292 -32.76 1.28 -56.22
N HIS A 293 -31.84 0.32 -56.19
CA HIS A 293 -32.16 -1.11 -56.22
C HIS A 293 -31.02 -1.93 -55.61
N GLY A 294 -31.36 -2.68 -54.55
CA GLY A 294 -30.52 -3.76 -54.05
C GLY A 294 -30.76 -5.02 -54.88
N VAL A 295 -29.74 -5.88 -54.94
CA VAL A 295 -29.79 -7.29 -54.49
C VAL A 295 -28.50 -7.99 -54.96
N LYS A 296 -27.73 -8.39 -53.93
CA LYS A 296 -26.96 -9.64 -53.76
C LYS A 296 -26.11 -10.14 -54.94
N ARG A 297 -24.79 -10.05 -54.77
CA ARG A 297 -23.87 -11.14 -55.11
C ARG A 297 -22.94 -11.46 -53.94
N LYS A 298 -22.94 -12.74 -53.62
CA LYS A 298 -22.22 -13.46 -52.58
C LYS A 298 -20.76 -13.61 -53.01
N LYS A 299 -19.78 -13.27 -52.15
CA LYS A 299 -18.49 -13.95 -52.15
C LYS A 299 -17.90 -13.93 -50.74
N MET A 300 -17.31 -15.08 -50.46
CA MET A 300 -16.93 -15.66 -49.18
C MET A 300 -15.42 -15.57 -49.09
N CYS A 301 -14.90 -15.06 -47.97
CA CYS A 301 -13.59 -15.43 -47.44
C CYS A 301 -13.47 -14.93 -46.00
N ASP A 302 -13.24 -15.91 -45.13
CA ASP A 302 -13.01 -15.80 -43.69
C ASP A 302 -11.74 -14.99 -43.37
N VAL A 303 -11.83 -14.12 -42.37
CA VAL A 303 -10.69 -13.70 -41.54
C VAL A 303 -11.22 -13.54 -40.12
N ASP A 304 -10.71 -14.38 -39.22
CA ASP A 304 -11.06 -14.44 -37.81
C ASP A 304 -10.79 -13.12 -37.08
N ASP A 305 -11.82 -12.68 -36.36
CA ASP A 305 -11.86 -11.50 -35.51
C ASP A 305 -11.40 -11.88 -34.09
N THR A 306 -10.12 -11.67 -33.79
CA THR A 306 -9.59 -11.81 -32.43
C THR A 306 -8.80 -10.58 -32.00
N THR A 307 -9.52 -9.50 -31.66
CA THR A 307 -9.00 -8.43 -30.79
C THR A 307 -10.11 -7.87 -29.90
N GLN A 308 -10.49 -8.66 -28.90
CA GLN A 308 -11.14 -8.14 -27.68
C GLN A 308 -10.31 -8.52 -26.46
N ASN A 309 -9.35 -7.68 -26.09
CA ASN A 309 -8.80 -7.64 -24.73
C ASN A 309 -9.40 -6.43 -24.01
N GLN A 310 -10.70 -6.50 -23.70
CA GLN A 310 -11.25 -5.71 -22.60
C GLN A 310 -10.71 -6.32 -21.30
N SER A 311 -9.89 -5.58 -20.56
CA SER A 311 -9.50 -5.97 -19.20
C SER A 311 -10.76 -5.93 -18.31
N THR A 312 -11.49 -7.04 -18.25
CA THR A 312 -12.57 -7.22 -17.28
C THR A 312 -11.93 -7.21 -15.90
N PHE A 313 -12.09 -6.12 -15.15
CA PHE A 313 -11.71 -6.07 -13.75
C PHE A 313 -12.44 -7.19 -13.01
N ASP A 314 -11.70 -8.08 -12.35
CA ASP A 314 -12.30 -9.09 -11.48
C ASP A 314 -12.98 -8.38 -10.31
N ALA A 315 -14.31 -8.33 -10.33
CA ALA A 315 -15.14 -7.64 -9.34
C ALA A 315 -15.02 -8.28 -7.94
N THR A 316 -14.46 -9.49 -7.83
CA THR A 316 -14.31 -10.19 -6.55
C THR A 316 -13.07 -9.76 -5.77
N LEU A 317 -12.13 -9.08 -6.42
CA LEU A 317 -10.86 -8.75 -5.82
C LEU A 317 -10.82 -7.34 -5.24
N TYR A 318 -10.39 -7.23 -3.98
CA TYR A 318 -10.23 -5.93 -3.35
C TYR A 318 -9.12 -5.11 -4.02
N ARG A 319 -9.47 -3.89 -4.45
CA ARG A 319 -8.55 -2.90 -5.01
C ARG A 319 -8.70 -1.59 -4.26
N LEU A 320 -7.60 -1.09 -3.71
CA LEU A 320 -7.58 0.23 -3.11
C LEU A 320 -7.53 1.30 -4.22
N ILE A 321 -8.71 1.67 -4.72
CA ILE A 321 -8.90 2.78 -5.66
C ILE A 321 -9.95 3.71 -5.07
N HIS A 322 -9.59 4.97 -4.84
CA HIS A 322 -10.52 5.96 -4.32
C HIS A 322 -11.46 6.44 -5.43
N SER A 323 -12.73 6.69 -5.09
CA SER A 323 -13.78 7.07 -6.06
C SER A 323 -13.41 8.31 -6.90
N SER A 324 -12.70 9.27 -6.31
CA SER A 324 -12.23 10.47 -7.02
C SER A 324 -11.19 10.20 -8.11
N GLU A 325 -10.64 8.99 -8.19
CA GLU A 325 -9.67 8.61 -9.21
C GLU A 325 -10.36 8.23 -10.53
N PHE A 326 -11.65 7.89 -10.49
CA PHE A 326 -12.47 7.57 -11.65
C PHE A 326 -12.86 8.84 -12.41
N LEU A 327 -12.71 8.82 -13.74
CA LEU A 327 -13.19 9.88 -14.61
C LEU A 327 -14.73 9.92 -14.59
N ASN A 328 -15.31 11.10 -14.42
CA ASN A 328 -16.74 11.33 -14.64
C ASN A 328 -17.02 11.30 -16.15
N THR A 329 -17.21 10.12 -16.73
CA THR A 329 -17.85 10.00 -18.05
C THR A 329 -19.36 10.14 -17.85
N GLN A 330 -19.84 11.39 -17.83
CA GLN A 330 -21.25 11.65 -18.07
C GLN A 330 -21.59 11.08 -19.46
N ASN A 331 -22.28 9.92 -19.50
CA ASN A 331 -22.89 9.23 -20.66
C ASN A 331 -22.31 7.89 -21.15
N THR A 332 -21.33 7.27 -20.49
CA THR A 332 -21.04 5.84 -20.75
C THR A 332 -20.81 5.14 -19.41
N GLY A 333 -21.51 4.03 -19.17
CA GLY A 333 -21.53 3.28 -17.90
C GLY A 333 -20.20 2.66 -17.45
N ASP A 334 -19.08 3.03 -18.09
CA ASP A 334 -17.73 2.61 -17.74
C ASP A 334 -16.92 3.81 -17.25
N SER A 335 -16.90 4.02 -15.93
CA SER A 335 -15.97 4.96 -15.32
C SER A 335 -14.60 4.28 -15.17
N LYS A 336 -13.55 4.83 -15.80
CA LYS A 336 -12.17 4.33 -15.68
C LYS A 336 -11.33 5.25 -14.79
N PRO A 337 -10.47 4.72 -13.91
CA PRO A 337 -9.53 5.51 -13.15
C PRO A 337 -8.52 6.23 -14.05
N THR A 338 -8.08 7.43 -13.65
CA THR A 338 -7.05 8.17 -14.37
C THR A 338 -5.72 7.41 -14.34
N ASN A 339 -5.21 7.01 -15.52
CA ASN A 339 -3.98 6.22 -15.65
C ASN A 339 -2.78 6.78 -14.86
N ASN A 340 -2.68 8.11 -14.72
CA ASN A 340 -1.56 8.75 -14.03
C ASN A 340 -1.57 8.54 -12.50
N THR A 341 -2.73 8.39 -11.86
CA THR A 341 -2.81 8.18 -10.40
C THR A 341 -2.59 6.72 -10.02
N LEU A 342 -2.96 5.78 -10.90
CA LEU A 342 -2.69 4.35 -10.71
C LEU A 342 -1.21 3.99 -10.81
N ARG A 343 -0.40 4.80 -11.48
CA ARG A 343 1.06 4.66 -11.53
C ARG A 343 1.76 5.07 -10.23
N LEU A 344 1.02 5.59 -9.25
CA LEU A 344 1.55 6.11 -7.99
C LEU A 344 1.03 5.31 -6.81
N ALA A 345 1.86 5.23 -5.76
CA ALA A 345 1.55 4.60 -4.49
C ALA A 345 1.10 3.14 -4.63
N GLU A 346 1.67 2.40 -5.58
CA GLU A 346 1.39 0.98 -5.82
C GLU A 346 1.71 0.12 -4.61
N ASP A 347 2.76 0.49 -3.88
CA ASP A 347 3.16 -0.08 -2.59
C ASP A 347 2.06 0.11 -1.54
N THR A 348 1.60 1.34 -1.34
CA THR A 348 0.54 1.68 -0.38
C THR A 348 -0.76 0.94 -0.71
N ARG A 349 -1.11 0.86 -2.00
CA ARG A 349 -2.31 0.13 -2.45
C ARG A 349 -2.22 -1.36 -2.15
N PHE A 350 -1.07 -1.98 -2.44
CA PHE A 350 -0.85 -3.39 -2.15
C PHE A 350 -0.82 -3.64 -0.65
N PHE A 351 -0.18 -2.77 0.13
CA PHE A 351 -0.10 -2.87 1.59
C PHE A 351 -1.48 -2.91 2.24
N TYR A 352 -2.40 -2.03 1.84
CA TYR A 352 -3.77 -2.09 2.36
C TYR A 352 -4.61 -3.23 1.78
N ALA A 353 -4.36 -3.67 0.56
CA ALA A 353 -5.01 -4.89 0.04
C ALA A 353 -4.61 -6.12 0.85
N HIS A 354 -3.33 -6.22 1.21
CA HIS A 354 -2.81 -7.23 2.13
C HIS A 354 -3.51 -7.18 3.50
N LEU A 355 -3.59 -6.02 4.13
CA LEU A 355 -4.25 -5.86 5.43
C LEU A 355 -5.75 -6.16 5.39
N HIS A 356 -6.46 -5.64 4.39
CA HIS A 356 -7.89 -5.88 4.21
C HIS A 356 -8.21 -7.38 4.02
N ALA A 357 -7.31 -8.14 3.40
CA ALA A 357 -7.46 -9.59 3.21
C ALA A 357 -7.06 -10.44 4.44
N GLY A 358 -6.78 -9.81 5.59
CA GLY A 358 -6.35 -10.49 6.83
C GLY A 358 -4.88 -10.90 6.81
N GLY A 359 -4.05 -10.20 6.03
CA GLY A 359 -2.60 -10.38 6.02
C GLY A 359 -1.95 -9.95 7.33
N ARG A 360 -0.80 -10.56 7.65
CA ARG A 360 0.00 -10.29 8.85
C ARG A 360 1.25 -9.50 8.49
N LEU A 361 1.64 -8.59 9.37
CA LEU A 361 2.89 -7.84 9.29
C LEU A 361 3.95 -8.44 10.22
N HIS A 362 5.20 -8.51 9.74
CA HIS A 362 6.36 -8.84 10.57
C HIS A 362 7.56 -7.99 10.15
N LEU A 363 8.18 -7.30 11.11
CA LEU A 363 9.43 -6.57 10.89
C LEU A 363 10.61 -7.42 11.37
N HIS A 364 11.36 -7.99 10.44
CA HIS A 364 12.57 -8.76 10.77
C HIS A 364 13.69 -7.81 11.18
N ARG A 365 14.28 -8.06 12.35
CA ARG A 365 15.32 -7.20 12.94
C ARG A 365 16.59 -8.02 13.09
N THR A 366 17.67 -7.51 12.51
CA THR A 366 19.00 -8.14 12.47
C THR A 366 20.04 -7.21 13.07
N GLN A 367 21.22 -7.75 13.40
CA GLN A 367 22.32 -6.93 13.94
C GLN A 367 22.77 -5.84 12.95
N THR A 368 22.75 -6.17 11.66
CA THR A 368 23.02 -5.24 10.56
C THR A 368 21.80 -5.15 9.65
N PRO A 369 21.47 -3.98 9.09
CA PRO A 369 20.38 -3.83 8.13
C PRO A 369 20.48 -4.79 6.93
N LEU A 370 19.34 -5.06 6.27
CA LEU A 370 19.27 -6.00 5.14
C LEU A 370 19.16 -5.33 3.76
N VAL A 371 18.85 -4.03 3.74
CA VAL A 371 18.87 -3.21 2.52
C VAL A 371 19.50 -1.86 2.85
N ALA A 372 20.31 -1.34 1.93
CA ALA A 372 20.71 0.06 1.93
C ALA A 372 19.88 0.82 0.89
N TYR A 373 18.99 1.68 1.38
CA TYR A 373 18.11 2.48 0.54
C TYR A 373 18.82 3.74 0.06
N ARG A 374 18.90 3.93 -1.25
CA ARG A 374 19.56 5.09 -1.86
C ARG A 374 18.61 6.26 -1.96
N HIS A 375 18.91 7.32 -1.20
CA HIS A 375 18.13 8.53 -1.29
C HIS A 375 18.58 9.38 -2.49
N ARG A 376 17.78 9.36 -3.55
CA ARG A 376 17.97 10.22 -4.73
C ARG A 376 17.08 11.46 -4.60
N CYS A 377 17.64 12.56 -4.09
CA CYS A 377 16.93 13.82 -3.90
C CYS A 377 16.25 14.29 -5.21
N GLY A 378 14.94 14.54 -5.17
CA GLY A 378 14.16 15.00 -6.33
C GLY A 378 13.84 13.94 -7.38
N MET A 379 14.37 12.72 -7.25
CA MET A 379 14.18 11.63 -8.23
C MET A 379 13.23 10.53 -7.73
N SER A 380 12.97 10.45 -6.41
CA SER A 380 12.08 9.43 -5.87
C SER A 380 10.62 9.68 -6.28
N GLN A 381 9.93 8.63 -6.74
CA GLN A 381 8.49 8.71 -7.06
C GLN A 381 7.63 9.15 -5.86
N SER A 382 8.07 8.85 -4.63
CA SER A 382 7.41 9.33 -3.41
C SER A 382 7.34 10.87 -3.36
N SER A 383 8.33 11.57 -3.91
CA SER A 383 8.35 13.05 -3.98
C SER A 383 7.33 13.61 -4.97
N ASN A 384 7.00 12.83 -6.01
CA ASN A 384 6.00 13.17 -7.02
C ASN A 384 4.58 12.71 -6.63
N THR A 385 4.45 11.89 -5.60
CA THR A 385 3.15 11.36 -5.16
C THR A 385 2.39 12.45 -4.40
N PRO A 386 1.20 12.88 -4.88
CA PRO A 386 0.47 13.95 -4.23
C PRO A 386 0.06 13.53 -2.82
N ARG A 387 0.37 14.35 -1.82
CA ARG A 387 -0.07 14.12 -0.42
C ARG A 387 -1.59 13.88 -0.31
N LYS A 388 -2.39 14.58 -1.12
CA LYS A 388 -3.85 14.37 -1.17
C LYS A 388 -4.24 12.98 -1.67
N LEU A 389 -3.46 12.39 -2.59
CA LEU A 389 -3.69 11.02 -3.03
C LEU A 389 -3.46 10.05 -1.87
N LEU A 390 -2.32 10.16 -1.17
CA LEU A 390 -2.03 9.30 -0.01
C LEU A 390 -3.10 9.42 1.08
N LEU A 391 -3.53 10.64 1.41
CA LEU A 391 -4.59 10.85 2.40
C LEU A 391 -5.92 10.21 1.97
N LYS A 392 -6.28 10.31 0.69
CA LYS A 392 -7.49 9.66 0.15
C LYS A 392 -7.42 8.13 0.21
N LEU A 393 -6.26 7.56 -0.12
CA LEU A 393 -6.02 6.13 -0.03
C LEU A 393 -6.09 5.63 1.42
N ARG A 394 -5.47 6.37 2.36
CA ARG A 394 -5.53 6.10 3.80
C ARG A 394 -6.96 6.23 4.34
N ALA A 395 -7.71 7.25 3.92
CA ALA A 395 -9.10 7.44 4.31
C ALA A 395 -9.98 6.28 3.82
N LYS A 396 -9.84 5.89 2.55
CA LYS A 396 -10.55 4.73 2.01
C LYS A 396 -10.17 3.44 2.74
N ALA A 397 -8.88 3.19 2.95
CA ALA A 397 -8.43 1.99 3.67
C ALA A 397 -8.97 1.96 5.11
N TRP A 398 -9.04 3.11 5.78
CA TRP A 398 -9.65 3.22 7.10
C TRP A 398 -11.16 2.94 7.05
N GLU A 399 -11.89 3.45 6.06
CA GLU A 399 -13.31 3.10 5.87
C GLU A 399 -13.47 1.59 5.72
N ASP A 400 -12.70 0.96 4.83
CA ASP A 400 -12.84 -0.44 4.49
C ASP A 400 -12.44 -1.36 5.67
N ILE A 401 -11.34 -1.05 6.36
CA ILE A 401 -10.77 -1.88 7.43
C ILE A 401 -11.39 -1.60 8.80
N VAL A 402 -11.65 -0.33 9.15
CA VAL A 402 -12.08 0.06 10.51
C VAL A 402 -13.57 0.34 10.57
N PHE A 403 -14.10 1.10 9.63
CA PHE A 403 -15.50 1.50 9.67
C PHE A 403 -16.42 0.35 9.24
N TYR A 404 -16.10 -0.29 8.10
CA TYR A 404 -16.85 -1.40 7.53
C TYR A 404 -16.32 -2.77 7.94
N GLY A 405 -15.04 -2.88 8.32
CA GLY A 405 -14.44 -4.14 8.70
C GLY A 405 -15.17 -4.80 9.88
N LYS A 406 -15.36 -6.11 9.78
CA LYS A 406 -15.88 -6.92 10.89
C LYS A 406 -14.75 -7.11 11.90
N ARG A 407 -15.03 -6.90 13.20
CA ARG A 407 -14.11 -7.42 14.24
C ARG A 407 -14.15 -8.94 14.16
N ASP A 408 -12.98 -9.59 14.27
CA ASP A 408 -12.91 -11.04 14.34
C ASP A 408 -13.95 -11.56 15.35
N ALA A 409 -14.87 -12.39 14.88
CA ALA A 409 -15.96 -12.99 15.64
C ALA A 409 -15.47 -14.06 16.66
N ASN A 410 -14.25 -13.94 17.14
CA ASN A 410 -13.68 -14.83 18.15
C ASN A 410 -13.76 -14.18 19.53
N ALA A 411 -14.97 -14.22 20.09
CA ALA A 411 -15.13 -14.35 21.54
C ALA A 411 -16.41 -15.08 21.94
N ASN A 412 -17.49 -15.02 21.16
CA ASN A 412 -18.71 -15.80 21.40
C ASN A 412 -19.55 -15.81 20.13
N GLY A 413 -19.74 -16.98 19.51
CA GLY A 413 -20.50 -17.17 18.26
C GLY A 413 -21.96 -16.75 18.39
N LYS A 414 -22.22 -15.45 18.24
CA LYS A 414 -23.55 -14.86 18.22
C LYS A 414 -23.77 -14.29 16.82
N ASP A 415 -24.89 -14.67 16.21
CA ASP A 415 -25.29 -14.28 14.86
C ASP A 415 -25.07 -12.78 14.58
N ASP A 416 -24.20 -12.50 13.61
CA ASP A 416 -23.83 -11.20 13.05
C ASP A 416 -24.88 -10.71 12.03
N SER A 417 -26.15 -10.60 12.43
CA SER A 417 -27.16 -9.92 11.60
C SER A 417 -27.25 -8.42 11.84
N ASP A 418 -26.53 -7.88 12.83
CA ASP A 418 -26.49 -6.46 13.15
C ASP A 418 -25.05 -5.94 13.03
N ASP A 419 -24.79 -5.14 12.00
CA ASP A 419 -23.49 -4.50 11.73
C ASP A 419 -23.27 -3.33 12.69
N ASP A 420 -22.80 -3.67 13.89
CA ASP A 420 -22.96 -2.88 15.11
C ASP A 420 -21.66 -2.18 15.58
N SER A 421 -20.81 -1.72 14.64
CA SER A 421 -19.55 -1.06 15.01
C SER A 421 -19.79 0.24 15.80
N ILE A 422 -18.93 0.54 16.79
CA ILE A 422 -19.05 1.77 17.60
C ILE A 422 -19.05 3.03 16.75
N TRP A 423 -18.32 3.00 15.62
CA TRP A 423 -18.21 4.08 14.64
C TRP A 423 -19.54 4.32 13.92
N LYS A 424 -20.26 3.25 13.54
CA LYS A 424 -21.59 3.33 12.91
C LYS A 424 -22.67 3.76 13.91
N LYS A 425 -22.65 3.20 15.11
CA LYS A 425 -23.67 3.48 16.14
C LYS A 425 -23.61 4.89 16.69
N ARG A 426 -22.42 5.33 17.09
CA ARG A 426 -22.22 6.59 17.83
C ARG A 426 -21.86 7.75 16.91
N GLY A 427 -21.40 7.47 15.70
CA GLY A 427 -20.63 8.44 14.93
C GLY A 427 -19.24 8.62 15.53
N PHE A 428 -18.48 9.60 15.06
CA PHE A 428 -17.13 9.86 15.54
C PHE A 428 -16.74 11.34 15.41
N ALA A 429 -15.70 11.72 16.15
CA ALA A 429 -15.10 13.05 16.08
C ALA A 429 -13.81 13.02 15.23
N ILE A 430 -13.52 14.13 14.55
CA ILE A 430 -12.24 14.34 13.85
C ILE A 430 -11.42 15.37 14.63
N TRP A 431 -10.26 14.97 15.13
CA TRP A 431 -9.30 15.90 15.73
C TRP A 431 -8.46 16.56 14.65
N GLY A 432 -8.56 17.89 14.60
CA GLY A 432 -7.84 18.76 13.68
C GLY A 432 -8.78 19.41 12.68
N ALA A 433 -9.35 20.57 13.03
CA ALA A 433 -10.17 21.39 12.12
C ALA A 433 -9.33 22.15 11.07
N GLY A 434 -8.13 21.65 10.78
CA GLY A 434 -7.17 22.20 9.83
C GLY A 434 -7.33 21.63 8.43
N ARG A 435 -6.26 21.76 7.63
CA ARG A 435 -6.21 21.30 6.24
C ARG A 435 -6.47 19.80 6.12
N ASP A 436 -5.83 19.01 6.97
CA ASP A 436 -5.76 17.55 6.79
C ASP A 436 -7.01 16.85 7.33
N GLY A 437 -7.55 17.25 8.49
CA GLY A 437 -8.85 16.75 8.95
C GLY A 437 -10.03 17.13 8.04
N LYS A 438 -10.01 18.33 7.44
CA LYS A 438 -11.02 18.71 6.44
C LYS A 438 -10.90 17.90 5.15
N GLU A 439 -9.68 17.57 4.72
CA GLU A 439 -9.46 16.76 3.53
C GLU A 439 -9.79 15.29 3.79
N PHE A 440 -9.52 14.76 4.99
CA PHE A 440 -9.98 13.45 5.44
C PHE A 440 -11.50 13.35 5.32
N LEU A 441 -12.26 14.28 5.94
CA LEU A 441 -13.72 14.32 5.83
C LEU A 441 -14.21 14.35 4.38
N LYS A 442 -13.55 15.13 3.51
CA LYS A 442 -13.90 15.20 2.07
C LYS A 442 -13.57 13.93 1.28
N SER A 443 -12.68 13.10 1.81
CA SER A 443 -12.27 11.84 1.20
C SER A 443 -13.12 10.66 1.66
N LEU A 444 -13.99 10.85 2.66
CA LEU A 444 -14.93 9.83 3.10
C LEU A 444 -16.09 9.70 2.10
N SER A 445 -16.61 8.49 1.99
CA SER A 445 -17.89 8.22 1.35
C SER A 445 -19.02 9.01 2.02
N PRO A 446 -20.10 9.38 1.29
CA PRO A 446 -21.21 10.14 1.89
C PRO A 446 -21.83 9.45 3.12
N ALA A 447 -21.91 8.12 3.10
CA ALA A 447 -22.45 7.33 4.21
C ALA A 447 -21.62 7.50 5.49
N VAL A 448 -20.29 7.44 5.39
CA VAL A 448 -19.39 7.58 6.54
C VAL A 448 -19.24 9.04 6.96
N ALA A 449 -19.14 9.97 5.99
CA ALA A 449 -19.08 11.40 6.27
C ALA A 449 -20.30 11.88 7.08
N SER A 450 -21.49 11.30 6.83
CA SER A 450 -22.71 11.59 7.60
C SER A 450 -22.65 11.17 9.08
N ARG A 451 -21.67 10.33 9.46
CA ARG A 451 -21.43 9.88 10.83
C ARG A 451 -20.44 10.75 11.60
N VAL A 452 -19.88 11.78 10.98
CA VAL A 452 -19.01 12.74 11.66
C VAL A 452 -19.85 13.69 12.51
N VAL A 453 -19.62 13.66 13.82
CA VAL A 453 -20.40 14.43 14.81
C VAL A 453 -19.83 15.82 15.01
N CYS A 454 -18.51 15.94 15.13
CA CYS A 454 -17.83 17.21 15.33
C CYS A 454 -16.38 17.16 14.85
N PHE A 455 -15.82 18.34 14.59
CA PHE A 455 -14.38 18.53 14.66
C PHE A 455 -13.99 18.93 16.08
N VAL A 456 -12.78 18.58 16.49
CA VAL A 456 -12.14 19.17 17.67
C VAL A 456 -10.80 19.81 17.31
N ASP A 457 -10.43 20.86 18.04
CA ASP A 457 -9.15 21.54 17.90
C ASP A 457 -8.66 22.01 19.29
N VAL A 458 -7.42 22.51 19.38
CA VAL A 458 -6.83 23.04 20.62
C VAL A 458 -6.84 24.58 20.65
N ASP A 459 -6.89 25.21 19.48
CA ASP A 459 -6.84 26.67 19.36
C ASP A 459 -8.21 27.30 19.67
N LYS A 460 -8.44 27.67 20.93
CA LYS A 460 -9.67 28.33 21.42
C LYS A 460 -10.06 29.55 20.57
N LYS A 461 -9.10 30.40 20.18
CA LYS A 461 -9.37 31.62 19.39
C LYS A 461 -9.89 31.26 18.00
N LYS A 462 -9.25 30.29 17.36
CA LYS A 462 -9.69 29.79 16.04
C LYS A 462 -11.07 29.13 16.13
N ILE A 463 -11.34 28.40 17.21
CA ILE A 463 -12.64 27.77 17.46
C ILE A 463 -13.74 28.83 17.61
N GLU A 464 -13.53 29.85 18.45
CA GLU A 464 -14.48 30.92 18.70
C GLU A 464 -14.83 31.74 17.44
N GLN A 465 -13.87 31.90 16.54
CA GLN A 465 -14.06 32.63 15.28
C GLN A 465 -14.82 31.81 14.25
N ILE A 466 -14.49 30.53 14.08
CA ILE A 466 -15.03 29.70 13.00
C ILE A 466 -16.33 29.04 13.43
N LYS A 467 -16.38 28.47 14.65
CA LYS A 467 -17.46 27.72 15.32
C LYS A 467 -18.01 26.50 14.59
N TRP A 468 -18.10 26.55 13.26
CA TRP A 468 -18.71 25.54 12.40
C TRP A 468 -17.89 25.36 11.12
N TYR A 469 -17.68 24.11 10.74
CA TYR A 469 -17.27 23.78 9.39
C TYR A 469 -18.51 23.61 8.49
N HIS A 470 -18.50 24.28 7.34
CA HIS A 470 -19.54 24.14 6.34
C HIS A 470 -18.96 23.54 5.07
N ASN A 471 -19.60 22.48 4.57
CA ASN A 471 -19.33 21.90 3.26
C ASN A 471 -20.68 21.74 2.54
N ALA A 472 -20.87 22.53 1.47
CA ALA A 472 -22.12 22.54 0.71
C ALA A 472 -22.49 21.15 0.18
N THR A 473 -21.50 20.32 -0.15
CA THR A 473 -21.69 18.95 -0.66
C THR A 473 -22.22 17.99 0.40
N LEU A 474 -21.93 18.23 1.69
CA LEU A 474 -22.43 17.40 2.79
C LEU A 474 -23.84 17.79 3.22
N GLY A 475 -24.31 18.99 2.89
CA GLY A 475 -25.67 19.45 3.20
C GLY A 475 -25.92 19.83 4.67
N PHE A 476 -24.93 19.70 5.56
CA PHE A 476 -25.04 20.11 6.98
C PHE A 476 -23.77 20.83 7.48
N ARG A 477 -23.89 21.55 8.59
CA ARG A 477 -22.78 22.19 9.30
C ARG A 477 -22.27 21.25 10.40
N ILE A 478 -20.96 21.15 10.55
CA ILE A 478 -20.31 20.33 11.58
C ILE A 478 -19.70 21.27 12.63
N PRO A 479 -20.04 21.14 13.92
CA PRO A 479 -19.48 22.01 14.96
C PRO A 479 -17.98 21.76 15.11
N ILE A 480 -17.25 22.82 15.46
CA ILE A 480 -15.85 22.76 15.87
C ILE A 480 -15.83 23.05 17.38
N LEU A 481 -15.36 22.07 18.16
CA LEU A 481 -15.33 22.12 19.62
C LEU A 481 -13.88 22.11 20.13
N HIS A 482 -13.68 22.35 21.42
CA HIS A 482 -12.37 22.19 22.03
C HIS A 482 -12.14 20.71 22.36
N PHE A 483 -10.90 20.21 22.24
CA PHE A 483 -10.63 18.78 22.46
C PHE A 483 -11.02 18.28 23.86
N SER A 484 -10.96 19.17 24.87
CA SER A 484 -11.34 18.84 26.25
C SER A 484 -12.81 18.41 26.37
N ASP A 485 -13.68 18.80 25.44
CA ASP A 485 -15.09 18.40 25.43
C ASP A 485 -15.27 16.89 25.17
N LEU A 486 -14.23 16.21 24.67
CA LEU A 486 -14.18 14.76 24.51
C LEU A 486 -13.75 14.01 25.78
N GLY A 487 -13.12 14.70 26.73
CA GLY A 487 -12.68 14.13 27.99
C GLY A 487 -13.81 14.13 29.03
N SER A 488 -13.80 13.16 29.94
CA SER A 488 -14.54 13.27 31.20
C SER A 488 -13.99 14.47 31.97
N LYS A 489 -14.86 15.31 32.55
CA LYS A 489 -14.42 16.43 33.41
C LYS A 489 -13.58 15.88 34.56
N VAL A 490 -12.26 15.94 34.41
CA VAL A 490 -11.31 15.94 35.51
C VAL A 490 -11.20 17.40 35.90
N ASP A 491 -11.31 17.72 37.20
CA ASP A 491 -11.07 19.08 37.70
C ASP A 491 -9.63 19.47 37.35
N ILE A 492 -9.45 20.19 36.24
CA ILE A 492 -8.19 20.79 35.85
C ILE A 492 -8.16 22.15 36.54
N ASP A 493 -7.21 22.33 37.45
CA ASP A 493 -6.96 23.58 38.15
C ASP A 493 -6.69 24.68 37.10
N ASP A 494 -7.50 25.73 37.10
CA ASP A 494 -7.60 26.74 36.03
C ASP A 494 -6.37 27.67 35.94
N SER A 495 -5.30 27.41 36.72
CA SER A 495 -4.14 28.31 36.86
C SER A 495 -3.03 28.16 35.81
N ASP A 496 -3.00 27.06 35.02
CA ASP A 496 -1.90 26.79 34.06
C ASP A 496 -2.32 26.79 32.57
N ASN A 497 -3.54 27.23 32.26
CA ASN A 497 -4.22 27.02 30.97
C ASN A 497 -3.72 27.91 29.80
N ASP A 498 -2.85 28.90 30.06
CA ASP A 498 -2.48 29.89 29.03
C ASP A 498 -1.23 29.54 28.20
N ASN A 499 -0.43 28.55 28.61
CA ASN A 499 0.79 28.14 27.90
C ASN A 499 0.86 26.66 27.48
N PHE A 500 -0.15 25.85 27.80
CA PHE A 500 -0.10 24.42 27.53
C PHE A 500 -0.55 24.09 26.09
N GLY A 501 0.37 23.57 25.26
CA GLY A 501 0.04 22.96 23.96
C GLY A 501 0.04 23.88 22.74
N ARG A 502 0.61 25.09 22.84
CA ARG A 502 0.77 25.97 21.68
C ARG A 502 1.91 25.46 20.78
N ILE A 503 1.60 25.17 19.52
CA ILE A 503 2.60 24.81 18.51
C ILE A 503 3.32 26.09 18.07
N ASP A 504 4.43 26.41 18.73
CA ASP A 504 5.32 27.46 18.24
C ASP A 504 6.04 26.96 16.99
N LYS A 505 5.84 27.67 15.87
CA LYS A 505 6.54 27.40 14.61
C LYS A 505 8.01 27.90 14.63
N GLY A 506 8.63 27.93 15.80
CA GLY A 506 10.01 28.35 16.04
C GLY A 506 10.96 27.16 16.13
N ARG A 507 12.21 27.34 15.68
CA ARG A 507 13.27 26.32 15.62
C ARG A 507 13.51 25.67 16.99
N GLY A 508 13.76 24.36 16.96
CA GLY A 508 13.73 23.48 18.11
C GLY A 508 14.89 23.61 19.09
N GLU A 509 14.68 22.99 20.24
CA GLU A 509 15.71 22.50 21.14
C GLU A 509 15.26 21.16 21.72
N SER A 510 16.21 20.23 21.78
CA SER A 510 16.07 18.83 22.16
C SER A 510 15.92 18.67 23.67
N ASN A 511 14.82 18.08 24.13
CA ASN A 511 14.74 17.52 25.48
C ASN A 511 14.22 16.08 25.42
N ASN A 512 15.07 15.15 25.85
CA ASN A 512 14.80 13.72 26.01
C ASN A 512 13.74 13.53 27.08
N PHE A 513 12.65 12.82 26.78
CA PHE A 513 11.68 12.37 27.78
C PHE A 513 11.30 10.92 27.53
N ASP A 514 11.67 10.05 28.47
CA ASP A 514 11.46 8.60 28.43
C ASP A 514 9.98 8.26 28.70
N ALA A 515 9.36 7.63 27.71
CA ALA A 515 7.94 7.27 27.68
C ALA A 515 7.62 5.96 28.40
N VAL A 516 8.11 5.76 29.63
CA VAL A 516 7.76 4.57 30.43
C VAL A 516 7.70 4.93 31.91
N LYS A 517 6.53 5.38 32.37
CA LYS A 517 5.97 5.17 33.72
C LYS A 517 4.91 6.23 33.96
N ASN A 518 3.65 5.80 33.95
CA ASN A 518 2.60 6.16 34.92
C ASN A 518 1.22 6.02 34.28
N ALA A 519 0.66 4.81 34.31
CA ALA A 519 -0.76 4.59 34.18
C ALA A 519 -1.22 3.73 35.35
N LYS A 520 -2.00 4.31 36.28
CA LYS A 520 -2.84 3.57 37.22
C LYS A 520 -4.29 3.88 36.86
N VAL A 521 -4.99 2.88 36.35
CA VAL A 521 -6.42 2.94 35.99
C VAL A 521 -7.22 2.38 37.17
N VAL A 522 -8.29 3.07 37.56
CA VAL A 522 -9.31 2.56 38.49
C VAL A 522 -10.62 2.49 37.71
N GLU A 523 -11.18 1.28 37.61
CA GLU A 523 -12.44 1.01 36.92
C GLU A 523 -13.65 1.33 37.81
N SER A 524 -14.74 1.82 37.21
CA SER A 524 -16.08 1.61 37.78
C SER A 524 -17.12 1.42 36.68
N HIS A 525 -17.95 0.39 36.87
CA HIS A 525 -18.98 -0.10 35.97
C HIS A 525 -20.32 0.62 36.16
N GLY A 526 -21.10 0.75 35.09
CA GLY A 526 -22.54 1.07 35.18
C GLY A 526 -23.16 1.42 33.84
N THR A 527 -24.00 0.53 33.30
CA THR A 527 -24.67 0.64 32.00
C THR A 527 -26.01 1.37 32.14
N VAL A 528 -26.29 2.38 31.31
CA VAL A 528 -27.67 2.87 31.09
C VAL A 528 -27.90 3.15 29.60
N TYR A 529 -28.86 2.43 29.01
CA TYR A 529 -29.37 2.66 27.64
C TYR A 529 -30.41 3.78 27.66
N ALA A 530 -30.36 4.71 26.70
CA ALA A 530 -31.43 5.68 26.48
C ALA A 530 -31.96 5.64 25.03
N LYS A 531 -33.28 5.52 24.95
CA LYS A 531 -34.14 5.31 23.78
C LYS A 531 -34.47 6.66 23.12
N ARG A 532 -34.51 6.69 21.78
CA ARG A 532 -34.83 7.87 20.96
C ARG A 532 -36.33 8.21 21.08
N ILE A 533 -36.66 9.43 21.51
CA ILE A 533 -38.03 9.98 21.47
C ILE A 533 -38.20 10.77 20.17
N VAL A 534 -39.15 10.33 19.34
CA VAL A 534 -39.73 11.10 18.24
C VAL A 534 -41.02 11.73 18.76
N GLY A 535 -41.14 13.06 18.73
CA GLY A 535 -42.34 13.77 19.20
C GLY A 535 -42.37 15.23 18.76
N LYS A 536 -43.55 15.68 18.33
CA LYS A 536 -43.85 16.84 17.49
C LYS A 536 -43.64 18.22 18.15
N SER A 537 -43.39 19.18 17.25
CA SER A 537 -43.44 20.64 17.32
C SER A 537 -44.20 21.29 18.50
N SER A 538 -43.49 22.15 19.23
CA SER A 538 -44.03 23.36 19.83
C SER A 538 -42.94 24.44 19.88
N LYS A 539 -43.26 25.63 19.38
CA LYS A 539 -42.36 26.79 19.27
C LYS A 539 -41.84 27.23 20.66
N SER A 540 -40.53 27.15 20.87
CA SER A 540 -39.81 27.93 21.89
C SER A 540 -38.45 28.39 21.35
N LYS A 541 -37.98 29.50 21.93
CA LYS A 541 -36.80 30.30 21.59
C LYS A 541 -35.53 29.48 21.30
N SER A 542 -34.67 30.04 20.45
CA SER A 542 -33.40 29.51 19.94
C SER A 542 -32.54 28.84 21.01
N ASN A 543 -32.64 27.51 21.10
CA ASN A 543 -31.62 26.68 21.73
C ASN A 543 -30.54 26.44 20.68
N GLU A 544 -29.36 27.04 20.85
CA GLU A 544 -28.14 26.47 20.29
C GLU A 544 -28.09 25.01 20.76
N SER A 545 -28.21 24.07 19.84
CA SER A 545 -28.21 22.65 20.15
C SER A 545 -26.79 22.25 20.58
N SER A 546 -26.45 22.46 21.85
CA SER A 546 -25.24 21.91 22.43
C SER A 546 -25.35 20.38 22.39
N ILE A 547 -24.37 19.73 21.77
CA ILE A 547 -24.28 18.27 21.79
C ILE A 547 -24.08 17.86 23.25
N CYS A 548 -24.86 16.89 23.71
CA CYS A 548 -24.77 16.40 25.09
C CYS A 548 -23.33 15.93 25.39
N SER A 549 -22.76 16.39 26.51
CA SER A 549 -21.38 16.08 26.91
C SER A 549 -21.15 14.56 27.01
N ASP A 550 -22.14 13.81 27.53
CA ASP A 550 -22.07 12.35 27.62
C ASP A 550 -21.92 11.68 26.25
N VAL A 551 -22.47 12.27 25.19
CA VAL A 551 -22.30 11.77 23.82
C VAL A 551 -20.87 12.00 23.37
N LEU A 552 -20.34 13.22 23.54
CA LEU A 552 -18.98 13.59 23.14
C LEU A 552 -17.91 12.74 23.83
N GLN A 553 -18.07 12.51 25.14
CA GLN A 553 -17.19 11.68 25.96
C GLN A 553 -17.17 10.21 25.55
N ASN A 554 -18.09 9.78 24.70
CA ASN A 554 -18.23 8.41 24.23
C ASN A 554 -17.91 8.24 22.74
N LEU A 555 -17.58 9.33 22.02
CA LEU A 555 -17.27 9.29 20.60
C LEU A 555 -15.89 8.69 20.34
N PRO A 556 -15.77 7.70 19.46
CA PRO A 556 -14.51 7.36 18.80
C PRO A 556 -13.89 8.59 18.12
N VAL A 557 -12.57 8.58 17.95
CA VAL A 557 -11.82 9.74 17.44
C VAL A 557 -10.85 9.34 16.33
N VAL A 558 -10.86 10.12 15.25
CA VAL A 558 -9.81 10.07 14.23
C VAL A 558 -8.94 11.31 14.37
N VAL A 559 -7.64 11.14 14.60
CA VAL A 559 -6.68 12.22 14.74
C VAL A 559 -5.99 12.49 13.41
N CYS A 560 -6.25 13.67 12.84
CA CYS A 560 -5.68 14.13 11.57
C CYS A 560 -4.62 15.23 11.78
N VAL A 561 -3.84 15.08 12.85
CA VAL A 561 -2.75 15.99 13.23
C VAL A 561 -1.48 15.17 13.31
N ALA A 562 -0.39 15.72 12.74
CA ALA A 562 0.90 15.06 12.73
C ALA A 562 1.43 14.84 14.16
N MET A 563 1.67 13.58 14.51
CA MET A 563 2.28 13.16 15.77
C MET A 563 3.77 13.48 15.82
N TYR A 564 4.31 13.51 17.04
CA TYR A 564 5.73 13.67 17.37
C TYR A 564 6.35 15.00 16.91
N ARG A 565 5.51 16.00 16.60
CA ARG A 565 5.94 17.34 16.17
C ARG A 565 5.79 18.41 17.25
N THR A 566 5.20 18.06 18.38
CA THR A 566 4.86 18.98 19.46
C THR A 566 5.52 18.58 20.78
N ASN A 567 6.66 17.88 20.72
CA ASN A 567 7.38 17.38 21.90
C ASN A 567 6.46 16.68 22.92
N GLY A 568 5.52 15.85 22.45
CA GLY A 568 4.60 15.09 23.32
C GLY A 568 3.32 15.81 23.75
N ALA A 569 3.12 17.09 23.40
CA ALA A 569 1.93 17.84 23.82
C ALA A 569 0.63 17.30 23.19
N LEU A 570 0.62 16.99 21.89
CA LEU A 570 -0.52 16.36 21.22
C LEU A 570 -0.84 15.00 21.85
N GLU A 571 0.19 14.17 22.05
CA GLU A 571 0.06 12.84 22.61
C GLU A 571 -0.50 12.89 24.03
N SER A 572 -0.03 13.83 24.86
CA SER A 572 -0.59 14.11 26.18
C SER A 572 -2.07 14.48 26.10
N ASN A 573 -2.45 15.40 25.20
CA ASN A 573 -3.84 15.81 25.03
C ASN A 573 -4.74 14.65 24.55
N VAL A 574 -4.25 13.82 23.63
CA VAL A 574 -4.96 12.63 23.15
C VAL A 574 -5.12 11.59 24.26
N SER A 575 -4.15 11.46 25.17
CA SER A 575 -4.30 10.56 26.34
C SER A 575 -5.43 11.01 27.28
N LEU A 576 -5.64 12.33 27.43
CA LEU A 576 -6.65 12.90 28.33
C LEU A 576 -8.10 12.61 27.90
N ILE A 577 -8.34 12.33 26.62
CA ILE A 577 -9.69 11.99 26.14
C ILE A 577 -10.07 10.52 26.40
N GLY A 578 -9.17 9.71 26.98
CA GLY A 578 -9.48 8.36 27.44
C GLY A 578 -9.88 7.39 26.33
N ARG A 579 -9.26 7.52 25.15
CA ARG A 579 -9.46 6.60 24.02
C ARG A 579 -8.30 5.62 23.89
N VAL A 580 -8.58 4.48 23.29
CA VAL A 580 -7.65 3.37 23.08
C VAL A 580 -7.35 3.28 21.58
N GLU A 581 -6.07 3.48 21.23
CA GLU A 581 -5.57 3.33 19.86
C GLU A 581 -5.92 1.94 19.31
N GLY A 582 -6.24 1.87 18.01
CA GLY A 582 -6.61 0.63 17.35
C GLY A 582 -8.07 0.19 17.60
N SER A 583 -8.73 0.72 18.63
CA SER A 583 -10.10 0.35 18.99
C SER A 583 -11.10 1.47 18.70
N ASN A 584 -10.95 2.61 19.39
CA ASN A 584 -11.82 3.79 19.27
C ASN A 584 -11.01 5.07 19.06
N LEU A 585 -9.73 4.95 18.73
CA LEU A 585 -8.82 6.03 18.36
C LEU A 585 -7.93 5.56 17.21
N TRP A 586 -7.83 6.37 16.16
CA TRP A 586 -6.93 6.13 15.03
C TRP A 586 -6.26 7.42 14.57
N HIS A 587 -5.01 7.32 14.12
CA HIS A 587 -4.24 8.44 13.58
C HIS A 587 -4.11 8.31 12.06
N ILE A 588 -4.40 9.40 11.32
CA ILE A 588 -4.39 9.42 9.85
C ILE A 588 -3.69 10.69 9.36
N ASN A 589 -2.69 10.57 8.48
CA ASN A 589 -1.90 11.71 7.96
C ASN A 589 -1.92 11.85 6.43
#